data_AF-A0A438DJD7-F1
#
_entry.id   AF-A0A438DJD7-F1
#
_cell.length_a   1.000
_cell.length_b   1.000
_cell.length_c   1.000
_cell.angle_alpha   90.00
_cell.angle_beta   90.00
_cell.angle_gamma   90.00
#
_symmetry.space_group_name_H-M   'P 1'
#
loop_
_entity.id
_entity.type
_entity.pdbx_description
1 polymer ?
#
loop_
_entity_poly.entity_id
_entity_poly.type
_entity_poly.pdbx_seq_one_letter_code
_entity_poly.pdbx_strand_id
1 'polypeptide(L)'
;MMGRTLKVSVERKTFWVSFEGEIGGRWCSLTKHSKGSVFVLGFEKEEVSWLVEQLTKVIEMKIFMGFNRKFREKTRVHLLEVCFNIHGRFIRLSEFTSKRKSTFLVIPEGDNGRGWELLKEVLYSMWWSPPRVLTKKEGRAGKEGTCTNSRVPCKDPS
;
A
#
# COMPACT_ATOMS: atom_id res chain seq x y z
N MET A 1 -9.11 -2.33 14.09
CA MET A 1 -8.03 -1.87 13.19
C MET A 1 -7.65 -3.06 12.35
N MET A 2 -8.04 -3.11 11.10
CA MET A 2 -7.51 -4.12 10.17
C MET A 2 -7.33 -3.41 8.84
N GLY A 3 -6.07 -3.13 8.51
CA GLY A 3 -5.70 -2.67 7.18
C GLY A 3 -6.15 -3.69 6.14
N ARG A 4 -6.58 -3.22 4.96
CA ARG A 4 -6.96 -4.11 3.86
C ARG A 4 -5.72 -4.82 3.35
N THR A 5 -5.77 -6.15 3.30
CA THR A 5 -4.68 -6.97 2.78
C THR A 5 -5.20 -7.76 1.59
N LEU A 6 -4.52 -7.66 0.45
CA LEU A 6 -4.85 -8.34 -0.79
C LEU A 6 -3.74 -9.31 -1.17
N LYS A 7 -4.14 -10.47 -1.69
CA LYS A 7 -3.23 -11.52 -2.13
C LYS A 7 -3.04 -11.42 -3.64
N VAL A 8 -1.78 -11.35 -4.07
CA VAL A 8 -1.39 -11.45 -5.48
C VAL A 8 -0.57 -12.73 -5.64
N SER A 9 -1.04 -13.65 -6.47
CA SER A 9 -0.29 -14.89 -6.78
C SER A 9 0.17 -14.85 -8.22
N VAL A 10 1.47 -14.95 -8.42
CA VAL A 10 2.11 -14.97 -9.74
C VAL A 10 2.99 -16.20 -9.80
N GLU A 11 2.69 -17.08 -10.76
CA GLU A 11 3.33 -18.40 -10.86
C GLU A 11 3.27 -19.15 -9.51
N ARG A 12 4.43 -19.54 -8.97
CA ARG A 12 4.58 -20.24 -7.68
C ARG A 12 4.85 -19.29 -6.51
N LYS A 13 4.71 -17.97 -6.69
CA LYS A 13 4.99 -16.96 -5.66
C LYS A 13 3.70 -16.26 -5.25
N THR A 14 3.55 -16.08 -3.94
CA THR A 14 2.45 -15.31 -3.35
C THR A 14 3.01 -14.08 -2.67
N PHE A 15 2.39 -12.95 -2.98
CA PHE A 15 2.65 -11.66 -2.40
C PHE A 15 1.41 -11.16 -1.67
N TRP A 16 1.61 -10.51 -0.55
CA TRP A 16 0.57 -9.82 0.21
C TRP A 16 0.81 -8.34 0.11
N VAL A 17 -0.16 -7.61 -0.43
CA VAL A 17 -0.18 -6.15 -0.45
C VAL A 17 -1.05 -5.70 0.69
N SER A 18 -0.50 -4.99 1.67
CA SER A 18 -1.22 -4.59 2.88
C SER A 18 -1.26 -3.07 2.98
N PHE A 19 -2.45 -2.50 3.15
CA PHE A 19 -2.62 -1.09 3.48
C PHE A 19 -2.40 -0.88 4.98
N GLU A 20 -1.49 0.03 5.35
CA GLU A 20 -1.10 0.29 6.75
C GLU A 20 -1.67 1.61 7.29
N GLY A 21 -2.11 2.53 6.43
CA GLY A 21 -2.72 3.81 6.81
C GLY A 21 -1.78 5.02 6.63
N GLU A 22 -2.29 6.22 6.91
CA GLU A 22 -1.48 7.46 6.84
C GLU A 22 -0.64 7.69 8.11
N ILE A 23 -1.06 7.10 9.23
CA ILE A 23 -0.44 7.28 10.54
C ILE A 23 0.75 6.32 10.65
N GLY A 24 1.96 6.86 10.81
CA GLY A 24 3.19 6.06 10.99
C GLY A 24 4.12 6.01 9.77
N GLY A 25 3.83 6.78 8.71
CA GLY A 25 4.75 7.00 7.60
C GLY A 25 4.92 5.83 6.63
N ARG A 26 4.16 4.73 6.77
CA ARG A 26 4.07 3.68 5.75
C ARG A 26 2.63 3.55 5.29
N TRP A 27 2.39 3.79 4.01
CA TRP A 27 1.07 3.71 3.39
C TRP A 27 0.69 2.26 3.06
N CYS A 28 1.61 1.50 2.45
CA CYS A 28 1.41 0.08 2.20
C CYS A 28 2.71 -0.72 2.31
N SER A 29 2.59 -2.04 2.38
CA SER A 29 3.72 -2.95 2.25
C SER A 29 3.45 -4.07 1.25
N LEU A 30 4.52 -4.50 0.59
CA LEU A 30 4.55 -5.68 -0.25
C LEU A 30 5.36 -6.76 0.46
N THR A 31 4.70 -7.86 0.80
CA THR A 31 5.28 -8.96 1.58
C THR A 31 5.30 -10.25 0.78
N LYS A 32 6.42 -10.96 0.79
CA LYS A 32 6.56 -12.32 0.24
C LYS A 32 7.05 -13.26 1.33
N HIS A 33 6.28 -14.32 1.57
CA HIS A 33 6.72 -15.43 2.39
C HIS A 33 7.43 -16.47 1.53
N SER A 34 8.52 -17.01 2.05
CA SER A 34 9.26 -18.13 1.47
C SER A 34 9.63 -19.10 2.60
N LYS A 35 10.07 -20.32 2.27
CA LYS A 35 10.43 -21.33 3.27
C LYS A 35 11.52 -20.77 4.20
N GLY A 36 11.14 -20.37 5.42
CA GLY A 36 12.02 -19.84 6.45
C GLY A 36 12.30 -18.33 6.41
N SER A 37 11.82 -17.57 5.41
CA SER A 37 12.13 -16.13 5.28
C SER A 37 10.92 -15.31 4.85
N VAL A 38 10.77 -14.12 5.45
CA VAL A 38 9.77 -13.11 5.07
C VAL A 38 10.49 -11.90 4.52
N PHE A 39 10.11 -11.49 3.31
CA PHE A 39 10.64 -10.30 2.66
C PHE A 39 9.55 -9.24 2.61
N VAL A 40 9.81 -8.06 3.17
CA VAL A 40 8.85 -6.96 3.24
C VAL A 40 9.50 -5.71 2.66
N LEU A 41 8.79 -5.05 1.75
CA LEU A 41 9.10 -3.69 1.27
C LEU A 41 7.98 -2.76 1.71
N GLY A 42 8.32 -1.61 2.28
CA GLY A 42 7.34 -0.65 2.79
C GLY A 42 7.38 0.65 2.00
N PHE A 43 6.21 1.12 1.57
CA PHE A 43 6.07 2.28 0.70
C PHE A 43 5.29 3.40 1.39
N GLU A 44 5.81 4.61 1.30
CA GLU A 44 5.06 5.86 1.46
C GLU A 44 4.07 6.03 0.31
N LYS A 45 3.15 6.99 0.46
CA LYS A 45 2.08 7.22 -0.49
C LYS A 45 2.72 7.53 -1.87
N GLU A 46 3.56 8.54 -1.95
CA GLU A 46 4.21 9.00 -3.18
C GLU A 46 5.02 7.88 -3.88
N GLU A 47 5.64 6.98 -3.11
CA GLU A 47 6.36 5.80 -3.61
C GLU A 47 5.42 4.79 -4.30
N VAL A 48 4.19 4.60 -3.80
CA VAL A 48 3.18 3.75 -4.45
C VAL A 48 2.74 4.34 -5.79
N SER A 49 2.51 5.66 -5.84
CA SER A 49 2.19 6.35 -7.09
C SER A 49 3.27 6.13 -8.14
N TRP A 50 4.54 6.35 -7.76
CA TRP A 50 5.68 6.10 -8.62
C TRP A 50 5.75 4.65 -9.10
N LEU A 51 5.53 3.69 -8.19
CA LEU A 51 5.58 2.26 -8.51
C LEU A 51 4.49 1.87 -9.52
N VAL A 52 3.26 2.36 -9.35
CA VAL A 52 2.17 2.14 -10.31
C VAL A 52 2.53 2.71 -11.68
N GLU A 53 3.06 3.94 -11.72
CA GLU A 53 3.49 4.58 -12.98
C GLU A 53 4.59 3.76 -13.68
N GLN A 54 5.58 3.26 -12.93
CA GLN A 54 6.65 2.45 -13.51
C GLN A 54 6.15 1.07 -13.96
N LEU A 55 5.21 0.45 -13.23
CA LEU A 55 4.59 -0.81 -13.65
C LEU A 55 3.83 -0.64 -14.97
N THR A 56 3.09 0.46 -15.15
CA THR A 56 2.43 0.78 -16.43
C THR A 56 3.44 0.82 -17.57
N LYS A 57 4.55 1.56 -17.39
CA LYS A 57 5.61 1.64 -18.41
C LYS A 57 6.19 0.26 -18.73
N VAL A 58 6.47 -0.54 -17.72
CA VAL A 58 7.07 -1.87 -17.89
C VAL A 58 6.12 -2.85 -18.59
N ILE A 59 4.81 -2.77 -18.34
CA ILE A 59 3.80 -3.61 -19.02
C ILE A 59 3.72 -3.26 -20.51
N GLU A 60 3.84 -1.98 -20.87
CA GLU A 60 3.80 -1.51 -22.27
C GLU A 60 5.13 -1.72 -23.02
N MET A 61 6.22 -2.04 -22.32
CA MET A 61 7.54 -2.22 -22.91
C MET A 61 7.66 -3.51 -23.72
N LYS A 62 8.40 -3.43 -24.84
CA LYS A 62 8.77 -4.60 -25.65
C LYS A 62 9.48 -5.65 -24.81
N ILE A 63 9.18 -6.92 -25.08
CA ILE A 63 9.58 -8.04 -24.24
C ILE A 63 11.10 -8.11 -23.98
N PHE A 64 11.95 -7.79 -24.95
CA PHE A 64 13.41 -7.94 -24.83
C PHE A 64 14.12 -6.73 -24.21
N MET A 65 13.40 -5.67 -23.80
CA MET A 65 14.02 -4.45 -23.28
C MET A 65 14.24 -4.52 -21.76
N GLY A 66 15.46 -4.21 -21.33
CA GLY A 66 15.76 -3.96 -19.91
C GLY A 66 15.22 -2.59 -19.46
N PHE A 67 14.88 -2.47 -18.18
CA PHE A 67 14.35 -1.25 -17.59
C PHE A 67 14.94 -1.06 -16.19
N ASN A 68 15.39 0.15 -15.88
CA ASN A 68 15.82 0.50 -14.53
C ASN A 68 15.28 1.89 -14.17
N ARG A 69 14.60 1.98 -13.03
CA ARG A 69 14.10 3.23 -12.48
C ARG A 69 14.32 3.29 -10.98
N LYS A 70 14.75 4.47 -10.53
CA LYS A 70 15.05 4.75 -9.14
C LYS A 70 14.11 5.84 -8.63
N PHE A 71 13.57 5.63 -7.44
CA PHE A 71 12.92 6.66 -6.64
C PHE A 71 13.73 6.88 -5.38
N ARG A 72 13.94 8.14 -4.98
CA ARG A 72 14.65 8.48 -3.76
C ARG A 72 13.83 9.48 -2.98
N GLU A 73 13.51 9.13 -1.75
CA GLU A 73 12.82 10.00 -0.82
C GLU A 73 13.53 9.98 0.53
N LYS A 74 13.90 11.17 1.03
CA LYS A 74 14.59 11.35 2.30
C LYS A 74 15.80 10.40 2.43
N THR A 75 15.64 9.33 3.22
CA THR A 75 16.68 8.34 3.53
C THR A 75 16.44 6.96 2.89
N ARG A 76 15.37 6.82 2.09
CA ARG A 76 14.98 5.58 1.42
C ARG A 76 15.12 5.72 -0.09
N VAL A 77 15.58 4.65 -0.72
CA VAL A 77 15.68 4.54 -2.18
C VAL A 77 15.00 3.25 -2.60
N HIS A 78 14.09 3.37 -3.56
CA HIS A 78 13.51 2.22 -4.24
C HIS A 78 14.10 2.11 -5.65
N LEU A 79 14.42 0.87 -6.05
CA LEU A 79 14.94 0.55 -7.37
C LEU A 79 14.05 -0.52 -8.00
N LEU A 80 13.48 -0.22 -9.16
CA LEU A 80 12.75 -1.16 -9.99
C LEU A 80 13.61 -1.53 -11.19
N GLU A 81 13.90 -2.82 -11.32
CA GLU A 81 14.70 -3.37 -12.41
C GLU A 81 13.90 -4.45 -13.14
N VAL A 82 13.81 -4.38 -14.47
CA VAL A 82 13.34 -5.50 -15.29
C VAL A 82 14.54 -6.32 -15.72
N CYS A 83 14.53 -7.59 -15.33
CA CYS A 83 15.61 -8.53 -15.53
C CYS A 83 15.09 -9.80 -16.24
N PHE A 84 16.04 -10.60 -16.72
CA PHE A 84 15.79 -11.79 -17.53
C PHE A 84 16.56 -12.97 -16.97
N ASN A 85 15.95 -14.15 -16.95
CA ASN A 85 16.63 -15.41 -16.72
C ASN A 85 16.02 -16.53 -17.59
N ILE A 86 16.48 -17.77 -17.40
CA ILE A 86 15.96 -18.95 -18.12
C ILE A 86 14.46 -19.22 -17.90
N HIS A 87 13.86 -18.60 -16.87
CA HIS A 87 12.44 -18.71 -16.56
C HIS A 87 11.63 -17.52 -17.09
N GLY A 88 12.24 -16.61 -17.84
CA GLY A 88 11.59 -15.44 -18.43
C GLY A 88 11.92 -14.14 -17.71
N ARG A 89 11.03 -13.15 -17.84
CA ARG A 89 11.22 -11.80 -17.29
C ARG A 89 10.74 -11.73 -15.86
N PHE A 90 11.39 -10.89 -15.07
CA PHE A 90 10.97 -10.58 -13.73
C PHE A 90 11.34 -9.16 -13.35
N ILE A 91 10.55 -8.57 -12.46
CA ILE A 91 10.91 -7.33 -11.78
C ILE A 91 11.68 -7.68 -10.51
N ARG A 92 12.84 -7.05 -10.34
CA ARG A 92 13.51 -6.95 -9.05
C ARG A 92 13.18 -5.58 -8.45
N LEU A 93 12.44 -5.59 -7.36
CA LEU A 93 12.11 -4.38 -6.59
C LEU A 93 12.96 -4.35 -5.34
N SER A 94 13.87 -3.38 -5.23
CA SER A 94 14.81 -3.25 -4.12
C SER A 94 14.54 -2.01 -3.29
N GLU A 95 14.84 -2.08 -2.00
CA GLU A 95 14.75 -1.00 -1.04
C GLU A 95 16.09 -0.84 -0.31
N PHE A 96 16.60 0.38 -0.31
CA PHE A 96 17.82 0.77 0.38
C PHE A 96 17.50 1.84 1.39
N THR A 97 18.03 1.70 2.60
CA THR A 97 17.96 2.75 3.63
C THR A 97 19.27 2.80 4.40
N SER A 98 19.56 3.93 5.05
CA SER A 98 20.78 4.08 5.83
C SER A 98 20.81 3.26 7.14
N LYS A 99 19.65 2.83 7.65
CA LYS A 99 19.51 2.26 9.01
C LYS A 99 19.26 0.75 9.06
N ARG A 100 18.96 0.09 7.93
CA ARG A 100 18.73 -1.36 7.85
C ARG A 100 19.39 -1.95 6.61
N LYS A 101 19.60 -3.27 6.64
CA LYS A 101 20.04 -4.03 5.46
C LYS A 101 19.08 -3.79 4.29
N SER A 102 19.63 -3.70 3.09
CA SER A 102 18.82 -3.63 1.88
C SER A 102 18.02 -4.91 1.70
N THR A 103 16.81 -4.75 1.18
CA THR A 103 15.85 -5.82 0.95
C THR A 103 15.35 -5.75 -0.48
N PHE A 104 15.02 -6.90 -1.07
CA PHE A 104 14.45 -6.92 -2.40
C PHE A 104 13.44 -8.06 -2.58
N LEU A 105 12.56 -7.86 -3.56
CA LEU A 105 11.59 -8.84 -4.02
C LEU A 105 11.81 -9.12 -5.50
N VAL A 106 11.57 -10.38 -5.89
CA VAL A 106 11.56 -10.82 -7.27
C VAL A 106 10.14 -11.21 -7.63
N ILE A 107 9.57 -10.49 -8.58
CA ILE A 107 8.18 -10.57 -9.03
C ILE A 107 8.20 -11.00 -10.50
N PRO A 108 7.94 -12.29 -10.80
CA PRO A 108 7.88 -12.78 -12.17
C PRO A 108 6.83 -12.04 -12.97
N GLU A 109 6.99 -12.01 -14.29
CA GLU A 109 6.01 -11.45 -15.22
C GLU A 109 4.66 -12.18 -15.15
N GLY A 110 4.69 -13.50 -14.95
CA GLY A 110 3.53 -14.36 -15.14
C GLY A 110 3.17 -14.51 -16.62
N ASP A 111 2.00 -15.10 -16.87
CA ASP A 111 1.55 -15.36 -18.23
C ASP A 111 1.26 -14.04 -18.98
N ASN A 112 2.09 -13.73 -19.99
CA ASN A 112 1.98 -12.56 -20.86
C ASN A 112 1.77 -11.23 -20.11
N GLY A 113 2.50 -11.00 -19.01
CA GLY A 113 2.43 -9.74 -18.25
C GLY A 113 1.34 -9.67 -17.18
N ARG A 114 0.43 -10.67 -17.12
CA ARG A 114 -0.70 -10.65 -16.17
C ARG A 114 -0.27 -10.55 -14.71
N GLY A 115 0.88 -11.10 -14.33
CA GLY A 115 1.39 -11.00 -12.97
C GLY A 115 1.71 -9.56 -12.54
N TRP A 116 2.27 -8.77 -13.47
CA TRP A 116 2.54 -7.35 -13.24
C TRP A 116 1.27 -6.50 -13.31
N GLU A 117 0.34 -6.84 -14.21
CA GLU A 117 -0.99 -6.19 -14.27
C GLU A 117 -1.78 -6.36 -12.97
N LEU A 118 -1.89 -7.59 -12.46
CA LEU A 118 -2.54 -7.89 -11.19
C LEU A 118 -1.93 -7.09 -10.03
N LEU A 119 -0.60 -7.01 -9.98
CA LEU A 119 0.08 -6.22 -8.96
C LEU A 119 -0.23 -4.73 -9.10
N LYS A 120 -0.18 -4.19 -10.33
CA LYS A 120 -0.52 -2.80 -10.65
C LYS A 120 -1.95 -2.48 -10.22
N GLU A 121 -2.92 -3.32 -10.56
CA GLU A 121 -4.32 -3.13 -10.21
C GLU A 121 -4.54 -3.14 -8.70
N VAL A 122 -3.91 -4.06 -7.98
CA VAL A 122 -3.99 -4.11 -6.51
C VAL A 122 -3.40 -2.84 -5.89
N LEU A 123 -2.21 -2.42 -6.32
CA LEU A 123 -1.59 -1.18 -5.84
C LEU A 123 -2.42 0.05 -6.18
N TYR A 124 -2.93 0.14 -7.41
CA TYR A 124 -3.76 1.25 -7.87
C TYR A 124 -5.09 1.31 -7.10
N SER A 125 -5.73 0.16 -6.84
CA SER A 125 -6.96 0.12 -6.06
C SER A 125 -6.77 0.62 -4.62
N MET A 126 -5.61 0.32 -4.02
CA MET A 126 -5.25 0.83 -2.69
C MET A 126 -4.88 2.31 -2.70
N TRP A 127 -4.27 2.77 -3.80
CA TRP A 127 -3.91 4.16 -4.02
C TRP A 127 -5.14 5.06 -4.18
N TRP A 128 -6.02 4.70 -5.12
CA TRP A 128 -7.17 5.50 -5.54
C TRP A 128 -8.36 5.39 -4.57
N SER A 129 -8.54 4.23 -3.93
CA SER A 129 -9.62 3.99 -2.96
C SER A 129 -9.08 3.34 -1.69
N PRO A 130 -8.47 4.13 -0.78
CA PRO A 130 -7.98 3.62 0.48
C PRO A 130 -9.16 3.11 1.34
N PRO A 131 -8.98 2.03 2.11
CA PRO A 131 -9.98 1.59 3.08
C PRO A 131 -10.32 2.73 4.04
N ARG A 132 -11.62 3.02 4.23
CA ARG A 132 -12.06 4.05 5.18
C ARG A 132 -11.59 3.66 6.59
N VAL A 133 -10.72 4.47 7.18
CA VAL A 133 -10.34 4.32 8.59
C VAL A 133 -11.56 4.72 9.42
N LEU A 134 -12.22 3.76 10.05
CA LEU A 134 -13.18 4.07 11.11
C LEU A 134 -12.40 4.54 12.32
N THR A 135 -12.29 5.86 12.51
CA THR A 135 -11.87 6.43 13.78
C THR A 135 -13.00 6.16 14.78
N LYS A 136 -12.77 5.26 15.75
CA LYS A 136 -13.63 5.22 16.94
C LYS A 136 -13.48 6.58 17.61
N LYS A 137 -14.53 7.41 17.56
CA LYS A 137 -14.68 8.49 18.56
C LYS A 137 -14.82 7.81 19.90
N GLU A 138 -13.83 7.97 20.77
CA GLU A 138 -13.94 7.59 22.17
C GLU A 138 -15.17 8.28 22.78
N GLY A 139 -16.08 7.46 23.30
CA GLY A 139 -17.29 7.90 23.95
C GLY A 139 -16.94 8.66 25.22
N ARG A 140 -17.34 9.93 25.28
CA ARG A 140 -17.39 10.67 26.54
C ARG A 140 -18.66 10.22 27.26
N ALA A 141 -18.52 9.25 28.15
CA ALA A 141 -19.53 8.97 29.15
C ALA A 141 -19.61 10.17 30.11
N GLY A 142 -20.80 10.71 30.31
CA GLY A 142 -21.01 11.95 31.07
C GLY A 142 -22.47 12.21 31.41
N LYS A 143 -23.10 11.23 32.07
CA LYS A 143 -24.21 11.30 33.04
C LYS A 143 -25.61 11.77 32.58
N GLU A 144 -26.57 10.88 32.83
CA GLU A 144 -28.02 11.08 32.86
C GLU A 144 -28.44 12.14 33.90
N GLY A 145 -29.56 12.82 33.64
CA GLY A 145 -30.33 13.46 34.70
C GLY A 145 -31.27 14.59 34.26
N THR A 146 -32.56 14.26 34.16
CA THR A 146 -33.72 15.13 34.45
C THR A 146 -34.38 15.89 33.29
N CYS A 147 -35.47 15.31 32.79
CA CYS A 147 -36.62 16.06 32.31
C CYS A 147 -37.38 16.65 33.50
N THR A 148 -37.71 17.94 33.49
CA THR A 148 -39.08 18.50 33.56
C THR A 148 -39.10 19.98 33.94
N ASN A 149 -40.06 20.68 33.31
CA ASN A 149 -40.80 21.84 33.80
C ASN A 149 -40.21 23.24 33.56
N SER A 150 -40.47 23.77 32.36
CA SER A 150 -40.54 25.22 32.13
C SER A 150 -41.93 25.74 32.53
N ARG A 151 -42.04 26.36 33.70
CA ARG A 151 -43.08 27.34 34.02
C ARG A 151 -42.42 28.59 34.59
N VAL A 152 -42.40 29.68 33.83
CA VAL A 152 -42.43 31.06 34.37
C VAL A 152 -43.28 31.91 33.40
N PRO A 153 -44.19 32.76 33.90
CA PRO A 153 -45.27 33.36 33.12
C PRO A 153 -44.89 34.73 32.53
N CYS A 154 -45.51 35.08 31.38
CA CYS A 154 -45.45 36.43 30.83
C CYS A 154 -46.56 37.31 31.46
N LYS A 155 -46.13 38.45 32.00
CA LYS A 155 -46.86 39.62 32.52
C LYS A 155 -45.88 40.80 32.32
N ASP A 156 -46.19 42.02 31.90
CA ASP A 156 -47.39 42.86 31.66
C ASP A 156 -46.98 43.87 30.51
N PRO A 157 -47.48 45.12 30.33
CA PRO A 157 -48.71 45.81 30.78
C PRO A 157 -49.42 46.69 29.72
N SER A 158 -50.59 47.19 30.14
CA SER A 158 -51.37 48.39 29.72
C SER A 158 -52.01 48.43 28.34
#